data_AF-A0A3S3AUJ6-F1
#
_entry.id   AF-A0A3S3AUJ6-F1
#
_cell.length_a   1.000
_cell.length_b   1.000
_cell.length_c   1.000
_cell.angle_alpha   90.00
_cell.angle_beta   90.00
_cell.angle_gamma   90.00
#
_symmetry.space_group_name_H-M   'P 1'
#
loop_
_entity.id
_entity.type
_entity.pdbx_description
1 polymer ?
#
loop_
_entity_poly.entity_id
_entity_poly.type
_entity_poly.pdbx_seq_one_letter_code
_entity_poly.pdbx_strand_id
1 'polypeptide(L)'
;MRDPRRRYVERVHEIYHRFEFTFIVPLMTVSREAAVEAGFDGRVDDHGGLQLLTVTTEGMRCATAGMSLVDQLVTEGVRPLRTHPDLVTRQDIADRAGVTRQAVGQWVRGVRQRGTPFPVPFNTVSGGIWLWGDVYAWLRHHDYGRDTGLRYPTLDEHVRIDRHIVMNHRDS
;
A
#
# COMPACT_ATOMS: atom_id res chain seq x y z
N MET A 1 -0.49 -35.52 21.51
CA MET A 1 -1.35 -34.42 21.99
C MET A 1 -0.71 -33.11 21.55
N ARG A 2 -1.29 -32.36 20.61
CA ARG A 2 -0.69 -31.12 20.05
C ARG A 2 -0.86 -29.97 21.07
N ASP A 3 0.19 -29.18 21.29
CA ASP A 3 0.26 -28.09 22.28
C ASP A 3 -0.76 -26.95 22.00
N PRO A 4 -1.64 -26.61 22.97
CA PRO A 4 -2.59 -25.50 22.85
C PRO A 4 -1.97 -24.12 22.60
N ARG A 5 -0.76 -23.85 23.12
CA ARG A 5 -0.06 -22.56 22.92
C ARG A 5 0.40 -22.37 21.48
N ARG A 6 0.82 -23.45 20.84
CA ARG A 6 1.20 -23.47 19.42
C ARG A 6 0.02 -23.10 18.52
N ARG A 7 -1.18 -23.60 18.83
CA ARG A 7 -2.44 -23.28 18.12
C ARG A 7 -2.95 -21.85 18.36
N TYR A 8 -2.53 -21.19 19.43
CA TYR A 8 -2.85 -19.78 19.70
C TYR A 8 -1.92 -18.85 18.92
N VAL A 9 -0.61 -19.11 18.96
CA VAL A 9 0.39 -18.34 18.19
C VAL A 9 0.14 -18.46 16.68
N GLU A 10 -0.14 -19.66 16.17
CA GLU A 10 -0.51 -19.89 14.76
C GLU A 10 -1.78 -19.10 14.35
N ARG A 11 -2.76 -18.97 15.26
CA ARG A 11 -4.02 -18.25 15.00
C ARG A 11 -3.88 -16.72 15.11
N VAL A 12 -2.90 -16.24 15.88
CA VAL A 12 -2.55 -14.81 15.91
C VAL A 12 -1.79 -14.43 14.64
N HIS A 13 -0.89 -15.25 14.11
CA HIS A 13 -0.25 -14.95 12.82
C HIS A 13 -1.24 -14.94 11.63
N GLU A 14 -2.36 -15.67 11.70
CA GLU A 14 -3.42 -15.64 10.68
C GLU A 14 -4.20 -14.31 10.60
N ILE A 15 -4.19 -13.49 11.66
CA ILE A 15 -4.92 -12.20 11.68
C ILE A 15 -4.03 -11.00 11.32
N TYR A 16 -2.71 -11.18 11.21
CA TYR A 16 -1.80 -10.12 10.78
C TYR A 16 -1.56 -10.20 9.27
N HIS A 17 -1.48 -9.03 8.66
CA HIS A 17 -1.19 -8.85 7.26
C HIS A 17 0.00 -7.92 7.13
N ARG A 18 0.85 -8.18 6.12
CA ARG A 18 1.89 -7.25 5.72
C ARG A 18 1.30 -6.20 4.81
N PHE A 19 1.53 -4.94 5.16
CA PHE A 19 1.10 -3.78 4.39
C PHE A 19 2.32 -3.02 3.90
N GLU A 20 2.30 -2.60 2.65
CA GLU A 20 3.29 -1.66 2.11
C GLU A 20 2.66 -0.27 2.04
N PHE A 21 3.35 0.72 2.60
CA PHE A 21 2.96 2.12 2.57
C PHE A 21 4.05 2.93 1.90
N THR A 22 3.66 3.85 1.02
CA THR A 22 4.57 4.89 0.54
C THR A 22 4.11 6.24 1.08
N PHE A 23 5.04 7.03 1.59
CA PHE A 23 4.81 8.38 2.09
C PHE A 23 5.66 9.37 1.32
N ILE A 24 5.13 10.57 1.11
CA ILE A 24 5.97 11.71 0.74
C ILE A 24 6.57 12.26 2.04
N VAL A 25 7.88 12.40 2.07
CA VAL A 25 8.63 12.98 3.20
C VAL A 25 9.45 14.18 2.73
N PRO A 26 9.78 15.14 3.61
CA PRO A 26 10.83 16.11 3.33
C PRO A 26 12.15 15.38 3.06
N LEU A 27 13.02 16.02 2.27
CA LEU A 27 14.35 15.49 2.00
C LEU A 27 15.08 15.19 3.32
N MET A 28 15.46 13.93 3.49
CA MET A 28 16.19 13.44 4.65
C MET A 28 17.69 13.57 4.43
N THR A 29 18.44 13.55 5.53
CA THR A 29 19.90 13.37 5.46
C THR A 29 20.22 11.90 5.17
N VAL A 30 21.36 11.63 4.54
CA VAL A 30 21.84 10.25 4.27
C VAL A 30 21.88 9.39 5.54
N SER A 31 22.26 9.98 6.68
CA SER A 31 22.25 9.28 7.97
C SER A 31 20.86 8.86 8.43
N ARG A 32 19.84 9.66 8.13
CA ARG A 32 18.45 9.37 8.48
C ARG A 32 17.83 8.37 7.51
N GLU A 33 18.16 8.44 6.22
CA GLU A 33 17.79 7.40 5.25
C GLU A 33 18.28 6.03 5.71
N ALA A 34 19.57 5.91 6.05
CA ALA A 34 20.15 4.66 6.55
C ALA A 34 19.48 4.16 7.85
N ALA A 35 19.11 5.07 8.76
CA ALA A 35 18.40 4.71 9.98
C ALA A 35 16.99 4.16 9.68
N VAL A 36 16.30 4.72 8.69
CA VAL A 36 14.97 4.25 8.28
C VAL A 36 15.04 2.89 7.61
N GLU A 37 15.99 2.68 6.69
CA GLU A 37 16.19 1.39 6.04
C GLU A 37 16.48 0.27 7.06
N ALA A 38 17.32 0.56 8.04
CA ALA A 38 17.67 -0.39 9.10
C ALA A 38 16.52 -0.63 10.11
N GLY A 39 15.73 0.40 10.44
CA GLY A 39 14.71 0.34 11.48
C GLY A 39 13.34 -0.14 11.01
N PHE A 40 13.00 0.06 9.74
CA PHE A 40 11.61 -0.08 9.26
C PHE A 40 11.42 -1.03 8.08
N ASP A 41 12.43 -1.79 7.63
CA ASP A 41 12.34 -2.51 6.34
C ASP A 41 11.91 -1.52 5.23
N GLY A 42 12.54 -0.33 5.28
CA GLY A 42 12.18 0.83 4.50
C GLY A 42 13.10 1.02 3.29
N ARG A 43 12.63 1.79 2.32
CA ARG A 43 13.39 2.20 1.14
C ARG A 43 13.05 3.64 0.78
N VAL A 44 14.06 4.41 0.42
CA VAL A 44 13.92 5.81 0.03
C VAL A 44 14.21 5.97 -1.46
N ASP A 45 13.34 6.69 -2.16
CA ASP A 45 13.54 7.07 -3.56
C ASP A 45 13.33 8.56 -3.77
N ASP A 46 14.02 9.11 -4.77
CA ASP A 46 13.73 10.43 -5.30
C ASP A 46 12.91 10.34 -6.59
N HIS A 47 11.77 11.01 -6.62
CA HIS A 47 10.91 11.10 -7.80
C HIS A 47 10.48 12.55 -8.05
N GLY A 48 11.01 13.17 -9.11
CA GLY A 48 10.60 14.52 -9.50
C GLY A 48 10.86 15.59 -8.43
N GLY A 49 11.89 15.41 -7.60
CA GLY A 49 12.19 16.30 -6.47
C GLY A 49 11.39 16.03 -5.20
N LEU A 50 10.56 14.98 -5.19
CA LEU A 50 9.90 14.46 -3.99
C LEU A 50 10.69 13.26 -3.48
N GLN A 51 10.90 13.19 -2.16
CA GLN A 51 11.43 12.00 -1.53
C GLN A 51 10.26 11.10 -1.10
N LEU A 52 10.29 9.85 -1.56
CA LEU A 52 9.30 8.83 -1.29
C LEU A 52 9.89 7.80 -0.34
N LEU A 53 9.28 7.65 0.83
CA LEU A 53 9.61 6.61 1.79
C LEU A 53 8.62 5.45 1.66
N THR A 54 9.08 4.30 1.20
CA THR A 54 8.30 3.05 1.17
C THR A 54 8.67 2.17 2.35
N VAL A 55 7.69 1.70 3.11
CA VAL A 55 7.89 0.89 4.32
C VAL A 55 6.90 -0.26 4.34
N THR A 56 7.37 -1.45 4.72
CA THR A 56 6.51 -2.60 5.00
C THR A 56 6.31 -2.76 6.50
N THR A 57 5.05 -2.90 6.93
CA THR A 57 4.73 -3.16 8.34
C THR A 57 3.63 -4.20 8.48
N GLU A 58 3.58 -4.86 9.63
CA GLU A 58 2.54 -5.84 9.96
C GLU A 58 1.43 -5.23 10.80
N GLY A 59 0.18 -5.63 10.53
CA GLY A 59 -0.94 -5.26 11.38
C GLY A 59 -2.21 -6.03 11.05
N MET A 60 -3.21 -5.90 11.92
CA MET A 60 -4.53 -6.52 11.68
C MET A 60 -5.38 -5.74 10.69
N ARG A 61 -5.26 -4.40 10.69
CA ARG A 61 -6.05 -3.48 9.86
C ARG A 61 -5.12 -2.45 9.25
N CYS A 62 -5.25 -2.21 7.95
CA CYS A 62 -4.33 -1.34 7.21
C CYS A 62 -4.31 0.09 7.79
N ALA A 63 -5.48 0.72 7.97
CA ALA A 63 -5.54 2.09 8.50
C ALA A 63 -4.85 2.23 9.87
N THR A 64 -5.11 1.31 10.80
CA THR A 64 -4.48 1.35 12.13
C THR A 64 -2.98 1.08 12.06
N ALA A 65 -2.55 0.12 11.24
CA ALA A 65 -1.13 -0.16 11.01
C ALA A 65 -0.39 1.05 10.43
N GLY A 66 -0.99 1.72 9.43
CA GLY A 66 -0.45 2.93 8.82
C GLY A 66 -0.37 4.10 9.80
N MET A 67 -1.39 4.33 10.62
CA MET A 67 -1.36 5.38 11.66
C MET A 67 -0.27 5.11 12.70
N SER A 68 -0.17 3.87 13.20
CA SER A 68 0.88 3.49 14.15
C SER A 68 2.28 3.62 13.54
N LEU A 69 2.44 3.28 12.25
CA LEU A 69 3.69 3.49 11.53
C LEU A 69 4.03 4.98 11.42
N VAL A 70 3.07 5.86 11.12
CA VAL A 70 3.31 7.31 11.13
C VAL A 70 3.82 7.79 12.49
N ASP A 71 3.20 7.34 13.59
CA ASP A 71 3.61 7.76 14.93
C ASP A 71 5.05 7.29 15.27
N GLN A 72 5.42 6.08 14.84
CA GLN A 72 6.78 5.57 14.98
C GLN A 72 7.79 6.38 14.17
N LEU A 73 7.48 6.66 12.89
CA LEU A 73 8.34 7.47 12.02
C LEU A 73 8.57 8.86 12.61
N VAL A 74 7.52 9.50 13.13
CA VAL A 74 7.59 10.82 13.78
C VAL A 74 8.48 10.80 15.02
N THR A 75 8.42 9.73 15.80
CA THR A 75 9.26 9.53 17.00
C THR A 75 10.74 9.43 16.64
N GLU A 76 11.05 8.80 15.50
CA GLU A 76 12.40 8.71 14.92
C GLU A 76 12.81 9.98 14.13
N GLY A 77 11.99 11.03 14.17
CA GLY A 77 12.26 12.32 13.53
C GLY A 77 12.02 12.35 12.02
N VAL A 78 11.33 11.34 11.46
CA VAL A 78 10.87 11.31 10.06
C VAL A 78 9.45 11.86 10.02
N ARG A 79 9.19 12.81 9.11
CA ARG A 79 7.87 13.47 9.05
C ARG A 79 7.15 13.16 7.74
N PRO A 80 6.28 12.14 7.71
CA PRO A 80 5.37 11.95 6.59
C PRO A 80 4.50 13.19 6.37
N LEU A 81 4.50 13.74 5.16
CA LEU A 81 3.61 14.85 4.77
C LEU A 81 2.21 14.34 4.43
N ARG A 82 2.16 13.21 3.73
CA ARG A 82 0.97 12.43 3.37
C ARG A 82 1.39 11.10 2.79
N THR A 83 0.47 10.17 2.69
CA THR A 83 0.63 8.98 1.87
C THR A 83 0.77 9.36 0.38
N HIS A 84 1.47 8.50 -0.35
CA HIS A 84 1.61 8.53 -1.80
C HIS A 84 0.86 7.33 -2.38
N PRO A 85 -0.38 7.51 -2.87
CA PRO A 85 -1.13 6.42 -3.46
C PRO A 85 -0.42 5.86 -4.71
N ASP A 86 -0.32 4.55 -4.79
CA ASP A 86 0.26 3.85 -5.94
C ASP A 86 -0.76 3.82 -7.09
N LEU A 87 -0.66 4.83 -7.96
CA LEU A 87 -1.54 5.01 -9.09
C LEU A 87 -0.99 4.32 -10.33
N VAL A 88 -1.80 3.46 -10.93
CA VAL A 88 -1.40 2.60 -12.04
C VAL A 88 -2.28 2.83 -13.26
N THR A 89 -1.66 2.84 -14.43
CA THR A 89 -2.34 2.80 -15.72
C THR A 89 -2.73 1.36 -16.09
N ARG A 90 -3.48 1.16 -17.17
CA ARG A 90 -3.73 -0.19 -17.72
C ARG A 90 -2.44 -0.93 -18.10
N GLN A 91 -1.41 -0.20 -18.50
CA GLN A 91 -0.14 -0.81 -18.89
C GLN A 91 0.60 -1.30 -17.65
N ASP A 92 0.71 -0.46 -16.62
CA ASP A 92 1.33 -0.85 -15.34
C ASP A 92 0.63 -2.07 -14.71
N ILE A 93 -0.71 -2.10 -14.76
CA ILE A 93 -1.49 -3.24 -14.28
C ILE A 93 -1.15 -4.51 -15.07
N ALA A 94 -1.06 -4.41 -16.39
CA ALA A 94 -0.75 -5.54 -17.26
C ALA A 94 0.65 -6.11 -16.94
N ASP A 95 1.64 -5.22 -16.82
CA ASP A 95 3.01 -5.57 -16.54
C ASP A 95 3.15 -6.23 -15.16
N ARG A 96 2.56 -5.61 -14.12
CA ARG A 96 2.61 -6.16 -12.75
C ARG A 96 1.83 -7.47 -12.60
N ALA A 97 0.71 -7.64 -13.30
CA ALA A 97 -0.10 -8.86 -13.25
C ALA A 97 0.41 -9.97 -14.21
N GLY A 98 1.39 -9.68 -15.06
CA GLY A 98 1.91 -10.64 -16.05
C GLY A 98 0.91 -11.00 -17.14
N VAL A 99 0.06 -10.05 -17.55
CA VAL A 99 -0.97 -10.24 -18.60
C VAL A 99 -0.83 -9.20 -19.70
N THR A 100 -1.64 -9.30 -20.75
CA THR A 100 -1.66 -8.28 -21.81
C THR A 100 -2.49 -7.06 -21.42
N ARG A 101 -2.10 -5.87 -21.90
CA ARG A 101 -2.93 -4.65 -21.78
C ARG A 101 -4.35 -4.82 -22.34
N GLN A 102 -4.52 -5.66 -23.36
CA GLN A 102 -5.84 -6.00 -23.91
C GLN A 102 -6.69 -6.77 -22.89
N ALA A 103 -6.12 -7.71 -22.13
CA ALA A 103 -6.82 -8.44 -21.08
C ALA A 103 -7.33 -7.47 -20.00
N VAL A 104 -6.49 -6.55 -19.54
CA VAL A 104 -6.89 -5.48 -18.61
C VAL A 104 -8.03 -4.64 -19.19
N GLY A 105 -7.96 -4.30 -20.47
CA GLY A 105 -9.03 -3.60 -21.17
C GLY A 105 -10.35 -4.37 -21.20
N GLN A 106 -10.34 -5.71 -21.21
CA GLN A 106 -11.56 -6.53 -21.13
C GLN A 106 -12.16 -6.53 -19.73
N TRP A 107 -11.32 -6.54 -18.69
CA TRP A 107 -11.75 -6.44 -17.30
C TRP A 107 -12.45 -5.10 -17.03
N VAL A 108 -11.82 -4.00 -17.44
CA VAL A 108 -12.37 -2.63 -17.28
C VAL A 108 -13.73 -2.47 -17.97
N ARG A 109 -13.96 -3.14 -19.11
CA ARG A 109 -15.25 -3.10 -19.82
C ARG A 109 -16.31 -4.03 -19.22
N GLY A 110 -15.97 -4.82 -18.20
CA GLY A 110 -16.89 -5.75 -17.55
C GLY A 110 -17.32 -6.94 -18.40
N VAL A 111 -16.60 -7.23 -19.50
CA VAL A 111 -17.02 -8.23 -20.50
C VAL A 111 -17.10 -9.66 -19.92
N ARG A 112 -16.45 -9.92 -18.78
CA ARG A 112 -16.35 -11.27 -18.18
C ARG A 112 -16.70 -11.36 -16.69
N GLN A 113 -17.17 -10.29 -16.04
CA GLN A 113 -17.12 -10.17 -14.56
C GLN A 113 -18.47 -9.77 -13.93
N ARG A 114 -19.53 -10.53 -14.21
CA ARG A 114 -20.83 -10.33 -13.55
C ARG A 114 -20.71 -10.76 -12.08
N GLY A 115 -20.73 -9.79 -11.15
CA GLY A 115 -20.75 -10.03 -9.70
C GLY A 115 -19.65 -9.32 -8.91
N THR A 116 -18.45 -9.21 -9.50
CA THR A 116 -17.30 -8.50 -8.90
C THR A 116 -16.65 -7.61 -9.97
N PRO A 117 -17.19 -6.39 -10.18
CA PRO A 117 -16.71 -5.50 -11.22
C PRO A 117 -15.26 -5.08 -10.97
N PHE A 118 -14.51 -4.85 -12.05
CA PHE A 118 -13.21 -4.22 -11.97
C PHE A 118 -13.30 -2.86 -11.24
N PRO A 119 -12.30 -2.47 -10.44
CA PRO A 119 -12.34 -1.23 -9.68
C PRO A 119 -12.63 0.02 -10.52
N VAL A 120 -13.33 0.97 -9.92
CA VAL A 120 -13.57 2.30 -10.51
C VAL A 120 -12.21 3.03 -10.60
N PRO A 121 -11.92 3.73 -11.71
CA PRO A 121 -10.68 4.49 -11.81
C PRO A 121 -10.66 5.62 -10.78
N PHE A 122 -9.49 5.83 -10.17
CA PHE A 122 -9.21 6.96 -9.28
C PHE A 122 -9.31 8.30 -10.01
N ASN A 123 -8.88 8.34 -11.27
CA ASN A 123 -9.04 9.49 -12.16
C ASN A 123 -9.15 9.02 -13.62
N THR A 124 -9.81 9.80 -14.48
CA THR A 124 -10.07 9.49 -15.89
C THR A 124 -8.93 9.88 -16.84
N VAL A 125 -7.90 10.58 -16.37
CA VAL A 125 -6.73 10.95 -17.19
C VAL A 125 -6.09 9.74 -17.87
N SER A 126 -5.57 9.95 -19.09
CA SER A 126 -4.91 8.91 -19.89
C SER A 126 -5.77 7.65 -20.12
N GLY A 127 -7.09 7.81 -20.10
CA GLY A 127 -8.06 6.71 -20.27
C GLY A 127 -8.31 5.91 -19.00
N GLY A 128 -7.92 6.43 -17.83
CA GLY A 128 -8.11 5.84 -16.51
C GLY A 128 -6.78 5.54 -15.82
N ILE A 129 -6.70 5.92 -14.55
CA ILE A 129 -5.69 5.46 -13.58
C ILE A 129 -6.41 4.90 -12.36
N TRP A 130 -5.88 3.85 -11.77
CA TRP A 130 -6.47 3.12 -10.64
C TRP A 130 -5.53 3.10 -9.45
N LEU A 131 -6.08 2.89 -8.26
CA LEU A 131 -5.26 2.54 -7.10
C LEU A 131 -4.83 1.09 -7.19
N TRP A 132 -3.53 0.84 -7.07
CA TRP A 132 -2.99 -0.51 -7.10
C TRP A 132 -3.59 -1.39 -6.00
N GLY A 133 -3.87 -0.85 -4.81
CA GLY A 133 -4.50 -1.63 -3.73
C GLY A 133 -5.87 -2.20 -4.10
N ASP A 134 -6.72 -1.40 -4.73
CA ASP A 134 -8.03 -1.86 -5.19
C ASP A 134 -7.89 -2.88 -6.32
N VAL A 135 -6.98 -2.63 -7.27
CA VAL A 135 -6.71 -3.55 -8.38
C VAL A 135 -6.15 -4.87 -7.89
N TYR A 136 -5.19 -4.84 -6.96
CA TYR A 136 -4.53 -6.03 -6.43
C TYR A 136 -5.49 -6.87 -5.58
N ALA A 137 -6.33 -6.23 -4.76
CA ALA A 137 -7.40 -6.92 -4.04
C ALA A 137 -8.38 -7.62 -5.01
N TRP A 138 -8.74 -6.94 -6.10
CA TRP A 138 -9.59 -7.50 -7.14
C TRP A 138 -8.89 -8.67 -7.88
N LEU A 139 -7.61 -8.53 -8.26
CA LEU A 139 -6.83 -9.59 -8.90
C LEU A 139 -6.77 -10.85 -8.02
N ARG A 140 -6.49 -10.68 -6.73
CA ARG A 140 -6.47 -11.77 -5.74
C ARG A 140 -7.80 -12.49 -5.63
N HIS A 141 -8.92 -11.75 -5.67
CA HIS A 141 -10.25 -12.35 -5.57
C HIS A 141 -10.58 -13.25 -6.77
N HIS A 142 -9.97 -12.98 -7.94
CA HIS A 142 -10.18 -13.73 -9.17
C HIS A 142 -9.05 -14.71 -9.50
N ASP A 143 -8.15 -14.98 -8.55
CA ASP A 143 -6.95 -15.81 -8.72
C ASP A 143 -6.07 -15.37 -9.91
N TYR A 144 -5.95 -14.06 -10.11
CA TYR A 144 -5.08 -13.46 -11.11
C TYR A 144 -3.77 -12.94 -10.50
N GLY A 145 -2.68 -13.11 -11.23
CA GLY A 145 -1.35 -12.65 -10.84
C GLY A 145 -0.71 -13.50 -9.75
N ARG A 146 0.44 -13.03 -9.24
CA ARG A 146 1.18 -13.67 -8.16
C ARG A 146 0.79 -13.04 -6.83
N ASP A 147 0.45 -13.85 -5.82
CA ASP A 147 0.30 -13.34 -4.45
C ASP A 147 1.69 -13.03 -3.87
N THR A 148 1.96 -11.75 -3.64
CA THR A 148 3.18 -11.26 -2.98
C THR A 148 3.11 -11.39 -1.47
N GLY A 149 1.95 -11.70 -0.89
CA GLY A 149 1.70 -11.66 0.56
C GLY A 149 1.55 -10.24 1.12
N LEU A 150 1.72 -9.21 0.29
CA LEU A 150 1.50 -7.82 0.67
C LEU A 150 0.04 -7.42 0.45
N ARG A 151 -0.38 -6.40 1.18
CA ARG A 151 -1.61 -5.65 0.95
C ARG A 151 -1.25 -4.17 0.84
N TYR A 152 -2.05 -3.44 0.09
CA TYR A 152 -1.84 -2.02 -0.16
C TYR A 152 -3.07 -1.24 0.29
N PRO A 153 -2.92 0.02 0.72
CA PRO A 153 -4.04 0.80 1.22
C PRO A 153 -5.07 1.06 0.11
N THR A 154 -6.35 0.96 0.49
CA THR A 154 -7.47 1.48 -0.28
C THR A 154 -7.55 3.00 -0.17
N LEU A 155 -8.40 3.65 -0.97
CA LEU A 155 -8.61 5.09 -0.86
C LEU A 155 -9.08 5.53 0.54
N ASP A 156 -10.02 4.80 1.14
CA ASP A 156 -10.51 5.12 2.50
C ASP A 156 -9.37 5.06 3.52
N GLU A 157 -8.48 4.07 3.40
CA GLU A 157 -7.33 3.92 4.28
C GLU A 157 -6.29 5.03 4.08
N HIS A 158 -6.00 5.41 2.84
CA HIS A 158 -5.19 6.58 2.53
C HIS A 158 -5.75 7.84 3.19
N VAL A 159 -7.06 8.11 3.01
CA VAL A 159 -7.73 9.29 3.60
C VAL A 159 -7.66 9.28 5.13
N ARG A 160 -7.84 8.12 5.76
CA ARG A 160 -7.76 7.99 7.22
C ARG A 160 -6.34 8.24 7.74
N ILE A 161 -5.33 7.69 7.07
CA ILE A 161 -3.92 7.89 7.45
C ILE A 161 -3.51 9.34 7.22
N ASP A 162 -3.86 9.94 6.08
CA ASP A 162 -3.58 11.34 5.79
C ASP A 162 -4.27 12.28 6.78
N ARG A 163 -5.51 11.97 7.17
CA ARG A 163 -6.20 12.70 8.24
C ARG A 163 -5.43 12.62 9.56
N HIS A 164 -4.91 11.44 9.91
CA HIS A 164 -4.10 11.27 11.13
C HIS A 164 -2.83 12.12 11.08
N ILE A 165 -2.12 12.12 9.96
CA ILE A 165 -0.94 12.97 9.74
C ILE A 165 -1.30 14.45 9.95
N VAL A 166 -2.34 14.93 9.26
CA VAL A 166 -2.73 16.36 9.29
C VAL A 166 -3.21 16.80 10.68
N MET A 167 -3.89 15.93 11.42
CA MET A 167 -4.47 16.31 12.72
C MET A 167 -3.48 16.23 13.87
N ASN A 168 -2.48 15.35 13.79
CA ASN A 168 -1.60 15.05 14.92
C ASN A 168 -0.15 15.52 14.73
N HIS A 169 0.30 15.74 13.49
CA HIS A 169 1.72 15.91 13.18
C HIS A 169 2.03 17.08 12.24
N ARG A 170 1.11 18.04 12.09
CA ARG A 170 1.23 19.15 11.13
C ARG A 170 2.34 20.16 11.44
N ASP A 171 2.63 20.35 12.73
CA ASP A 171 3.52 21.41 13.24
C ASP A 171 4.69 20.87 14.09
N SER A 172 4.90 19.55 14.12
CA SER A 172 6.03 18.94 14.85
C SER A 172 7.34 19.12 14.11
#